data_AF-A0AAV2CDB3-F1
#
_entry.id   AF-A0AAV2CDB3-F1
#
_cell.length_a   1.000
_cell.length_b   1.000
_cell.length_c   1.000
_cell.angle_alpha   90.00
_cell.angle_beta   90.00
_cell.angle_gamma   90.00
#
_symmetry.space_group_name_H-M   'P 1'
#
loop_
_entity.id
_entity.type
_entity.pdbx_description
1 polymer ?
#
loop_
_entity_poly.entity_id
_entity_poly.type
_entity_poly.pdbx_seq_one_letter_code
_entity_poly.pdbx_strand_id
1 'polypeptide(L)'
;MGDTSASTVSSAVVQSNGGAGTGDVVIGGRYETDPASPYFLSQSDNPNQMYVGELLNETNYADWVYEMTTSLLAKNKLGFVDGSLAAPIDPGKLCAYRRTDAMVNGR
;
A
#
# COMPACT_ATOMS: atom_id res chain seq x y z
N MET A 1 -38.84 -3.72 37.23
CA MET A 1 -39.56 -3.59 35.94
C MET A 1 -39.47 -2.13 35.55
N GLY A 2 -38.79 -1.69 34.49
CA GLY A 2 -37.99 -2.38 33.50
C GLY A 2 -36.72 -1.57 33.20
N ASP A 3 -35.72 -2.32 32.77
CA ASP A 3 -34.52 -1.94 32.04
C ASP A 3 -34.87 -1.21 30.74
N THR A 4 -34.14 -0.13 30.44
CA THR A 4 -34.07 0.41 29.07
C THR A 4 -32.62 0.66 28.72
N SER A 5 -32.20 -0.04 27.69
CA SER A 5 -30.86 -0.23 27.14
C SER A 5 -30.16 1.05 26.67
N ALA A 6 -28.82 0.95 26.69
CA ALA A 6 -27.90 1.84 26.00
C ALA A 6 -28.18 1.91 24.49
N SER A 7 -27.98 3.09 23.90
CA SER A 7 -27.83 3.24 22.45
C SER A 7 -26.72 4.24 22.14
N THR A 8 -25.71 3.70 21.46
CA THR A 8 -24.54 4.35 20.87
C THR A 8 -24.97 5.37 19.83
N VAL A 9 -24.52 6.62 19.95
CA VAL A 9 -24.55 7.56 18.81
C VAL A 9 -23.26 7.42 18.02
N SER A 10 -23.33 6.60 16.97
CA SER A 10 -22.34 6.54 15.90
C SER A 10 -22.32 7.87 15.14
N SER A 11 -21.18 8.58 15.16
CA SER A 11 -20.98 9.76 14.30
C SER A 11 -20.73 9.32 12.87
N ALA A 12 -21.74 9.41 12.01
CA ALA A 12 -21.60 9.24 10.57
C ALA A 12 -20.89 10.48 9.97
N VAL A 13 -19.75 10.25 9.31
CA VAL A 13 -19.08 11.28 8.50
C VAL A 13 -19.87 11.50 7.21
N VAL A 14 -20.25 12.76 6.99
CA VAL A 14 -20.89 13.29 5.79
C VAL A 14 -19.97 13.09 4.58
N GLN A 15 -20.42 12.34 3.56
CA GLN A 15 -19.81 12.36 2.24
C GLN A 15 -20.28 13.60 1.49
N SER A 16 -19.35 14.52 1.19
CA SER A 16 -19.62 15.72 0.38
C SER A 16 -19.46 15.43 -1.12
N ASN A 17 -20.43 15.94 -1.86
CA ASN A 17 -20.63 15.81 -3.31
C ASN A 17 -19.44 16.23 -4.16
N GLY A 18 -19.21 15.48 -5.24
CA GLY A 18 -18.30 15.82 -6.33
C GLY A 18 -18.78 17.06 -7.09
N GLY A 19 -17.99 18.13 -7.02
CA GLY A 19 -18.05 19.28 -7.90
C GLY A 19 -16.81 19.33 -8.80
N ALA A 20 -17.03 19.49 -10.10
CA ALA A 20 -15.99 19.70 -11.09
C ALA A 20 -15.18 20.97 -10.77
N GLY A 21 -13.85 20.87 -10.83
CA GLY A 21 -12.93 21.95 -10.51
C GLY A 21 -11.60 21.82 -11.23
N THR A 22 -11.32 22.85 -12.01
CA THR A 22 -10.11 23.18 -12.79
C THR A 22 -8.81 23.06 -12.00
N GLY A 23 -7.71 22.79 -12.71
CA GLY A 23 -6.41 22.49 -12.14
C GLY A 23 -5.83 23.58 -11.24
N ASP A 24 -5.28 23.11 -10.12
CA ASP A 24 -4.24 23.76 -9.33
C ASP A 24 -3.39 22.66 -8.65
N VAL A 25 -2.12 22.99 -8.41
CA VAL A 25 -0.98 22.13 -8.06
C VAL A 25 -1.26 21.10 -6.95
N VAL A 26 -1.26 19.80 -7.26
CA VAL A 26 -1.26 18.69 -6.28
C VAL A 26 0.01 17.86 -6.44
N ILE A 27 1.10 18.35 -5.85
CA ILE A 27 2.41 17.70 -5.82
C ILE A 27 2.51 16.91 -4.52
N GLY A 28 2.00 15.68 -4.51
CA GLY A 28 2.25 14.75 -3.40
C GLY A 28 1.12 13.77 -3.05
N GLY A 29 -0.15 14.17 -3.15
CA GLY A 29 -1.24 13.37 -2.55
C GLY A 29 -1.73 12.19 -3.38
N ARG A 30 -1.81 12.36 -4.71
CA ARG A 30 -2.64 11.51 -5.57
C ARG A 30 -2.07 10.11 -5.84
N TYR A 31 -0.75 9.91 -5.72
CA TYR A 31 -0.13 8.60 -5.98
C TYR A 31 0.02 7.73 -4.72
N GLU A 32 -0.16 8.28 -3.52
CA GLU A 32 -0.09 7.51 -2.26
C GLU A 32 -1.46 6.99 -1.83
N THR A 33 -2.51 7.65 -2.30
CA THR A 33 -3.90 7.32 -1.96
C THR A 33 -4.58 6.45 -3.00
N ASP A 34 -3.98 6.28 -4.17
CA ASP A 34 -4.51 5.44 -5.25
C ASP A 34 -4.06 3.99 -5.06
N PRO A 35 -4.97 3.02 -4.77
CA PRO A 35 -4.62 1.61 -4.60
C PRO A 35 -3.97 0.97 -5.84
N ALA A 36 -4.17 1.55 -7.03
CA ALA A 36 -3.52 1.08 -8.26
C ALA A 36 -2.06 1.59 -8.39
N SER A 37 -1.67 2.57 -7.59
CA SER A 37 -0.31 3.10 -7.60
C SER A 37 0.67 2.14 -6.91
N PRO A 38 1.87 1.94 -7.47
CA PRO A 38 2.92 1.17 -6.79
C PRO A 38 3.39 1.84 -5.49
N TYR A 39 3.10 3.14 -5.30
CA TYR A 39 3.48 3.90 -4.11
C TYR A 39 2.43 3.85 -2.99
N PHE A 40 1.30 3.16 -3.21
CA PHE A 40 0.28 2.97 -2.20
C PHE A 40 0.82 2.13 -1.03
N LEU A 41 0.48 2.55 0.19
CA LEU A 41 0.73 1.80 1.41
C LEU A 41 -0.60 1.45 2.05
N SER A 42 -0.89 0.15 2.14
CA SER A 42 -2.07 -0.31 2.87
C SER A 42 -1.82 -0.21 4.37
N GLN A 43 -2.89 -0.20 5.16
CA GLN A 43 -2.80 -0.28 6.63
C GLN A 43 -2.17 -1.60 7.12
N SER A 44 -2.09 -2.61 6.24
CA SER A 44 -1.49 -3.92 6.53
C SER A 44 -0.01 -4.01 6.15
N ASP A 45 0.56 -3.00 5.49
CA ASP A 45 1.98 -2.98 5.14
C ASP A 45 2.83 -2.69 6.39
N ASN A 46 3.84 -3.52 6.62
CA ASN A 46 4.74 -3.40 7.78
C ASN A 46 6.21 -3.61 7.36
N PRO A 47 7.19 -2.91 8.00
CA PRO A 47 8.61 -3.01 7.63
C PRO A 47 9.22 -4.42 7.73
N ASN A 48 8.62 -5.31 8.52
CA ASN A 48 9.09 -6.68 8.75
C ASN A 48 8.07 -7.72 8.24
N GLN A 49 7.23 -7.34 7.27
CA GLN A 49 6.22 -8.24 6.76
C GLN A 49 6.86 -9.39 5.97
N MET A 50 6.58 -10.63 6.37
CA MET A 50 6.81 -11.77 5.49
C MET A 50 5.72 -11.80 4.42
N TYR A 51 6.15 -11.75 3.15
CA TYR A 51 5.26 -11.82 1.99
C TYR A 51 4.87 -13.26 1.62
N VAL A 52 5.65 -14.23 2.09
CA VAL A 52 5.50 -15.67 1.84
C VAL A 52 5.35 -16.36 3.19
N GLY A 53 4.50 -17.39 3.25
CA GLY A 53 4.23 -18.12 4.50
C GLY A 53 5.39 -19.00 4.95
N GLU A 54 6.18 -19.51 4.01
CA GLU A 54 7.36 -20.33 4.27
C GLU A 54 8.66 -19.56 4.03
N LEU A 55 9.65 -19.83 4.88
CA LEU A 55 11.01 -19.34 4.69
C LEU A 55 11.68 -20.09 3.53
N LEU A 56 12.52 -19.38 2.78
CA LEU A 56 13.31 -19.99 1.72
C LEU A 56 14.28 -21.03 2.30
N ASN A 57 14.30 -22.21 1.70
CA ASN A 57 15.19 -23.32 2.01
C ASN A 57 15.79 -23.92 0.72
N GLU A 58 16.62 -24.95 0.88
CA GLU A 58 17.36 -25.56 -0.24
C GLU A 58 16.47 -26.26 -1.28
N THR A 59 15.20 -26.52 -0.95
CA THR A 59 14.28 -27.35 -1.76
C THR A 59 13.03 -26.63 -2.24
N ASN A 60 12.61 -25.54 -1.59
CA ASN A 60 11.34 -24.86 -1.85
C ASN A 60 11.47 -23.61 -2.72
N TYR A 61 12.61 -23.37 -3.36
CA TYR A 61 12.83 -22.14 -4.14
C TYR A 61 11.74 -21.86 -5.19
N ALA A 62 11.27 -22.90 -5.90
CA ALA A 62 10.25 -22.75 -6.94
C ALA A 62 8.90 -22.29 -6.37
N ASP A 63 8.45 -22.88 -5.27
CA ASP A 63 7.21 -22.51 -4.60
C ASP A 63 7.38 -21.14 -3.94
N TRP A 64 8.51 -20.92 -3.27
CA TRP A 64 8.85 -19.67 -2.60
C TRP A 64 8.86 -18.48 -3.58
N VAL A 65 9.52 -18.61 -4.73
CA VAL A 65 9.59 -17.51 -5.71
C VAL A 65 8.22 -17.25 -6.34
N TYR A 66 7.42 -18.30 -6.57
CA TYR A 66 6.06 -18.16 -7.08
C TYR A 66 5.17 -17.41 -6.08
N GLU A 67 5.19 -17.80 -4.81
CA GLU A 67 4.43 -17.15 -3.74
C GLU A 67 4.88 -15.71 -3.51
N MET A 68 6.20 -15.47 -3.46
CA MET A 68 6.78 -14.13 -3.29
C MET A 68 6.34 -13.21 -4.43
N THR A 69 6.46 -13.68 -5.66
CA THR A 69 6.09 -12.93 -6.87
C THR A 69 4.59 -12.63 -6.86
N THR A 70 3.74 -13.61 -6.55
CA THR A 70 2.28 -13.44 -6.53
C THR A 70 1.83 -12.48 -5.44
N SER A 71 2.40 -12.60 -4.24
CA SER A 71 2.10 -11.73 -3.09
C SER A 71 2.46 -10.27 -3.38
N LEU A 72 3.64 -10.02 -3.98
CA LEU A 72 4.07 -8.68 -4.36
C LEU A 72 3.27 -8.14 -5.55
N LEU A 73 2.94 -8.97 -6.53
CA LEU A 73 2.13 -8.59 -7.69
C LEU A 73 0.73 -8.16 -7.26
N ALA A 74 0.09 -8.90 -6.35
CA ALA A 74 -1.22 -8.55 -5.79
C ALA A 74 -1.25 -7.18 -5.10
N LYS A 75 -0.08 -6.70 -4.65
CA LYS A 75 0.10 -5.42 -3.96
C LYS A 75 0.72 -4.34 -4.86
N ASN A 76 0.91 -4.60 -6.16
CA ASN A 76 1.59 -3.74 -7.12
C ASN A 76 3.04 -3.37 -6.71
N LYS A 77 3.75 -4.26 -6.00
CA LYS A 77 5.10 -3.99 -5.45
C LYS A 77 6.22 -4.80 -6.08
N LEU A 78 5.92 -5.70 -7.03
CA LEU A 78 6.93 -6.51 -7.71
C LEU A 78 8.06 -5.66 -8.34
N GLY A 79 7.69 -4.47 -8.84
CA GLY A 79 8.61 -3.51 -9.43
C GLY A 79 9.77 -3.05 -8.54
N PHE A 80 9.60 -3.09 -7.21
CA PHE A 80 10.65 -2.74 -6.25
C PHE A 80 11.70 -3.83 -6.06
N VAL A 81 11.36 -5.08 -6.43
CA VAL A 81 12.23 -6.25 -6.27
C VAL A 81 12.91 -6.61 -7.59
N ASP A 82 12.17 -6.61 -8.70
CA ASP A 82 12.71 -6.96 -10.02
C ASP A 82 13.41 -5.78 -10.73
N GLY A 83 13.28 -4.56 -10.20
CA GLY A 83 13.89 -3.35 -10.74
C GLY A 83 13.15 -2.75 -11.94
N SER A 84 11.97 -3.27 -12.32
CA SER A 84 11.15 -2.69 -13.38
C SER A 84 10.58 -1.31 -13.01
N LEU A 85 10.50 -1.00 -11.71
CA LEU A 85 10.12 0.32 -11.22
C LEU A 85 11.35 1.18 -10.90
N ALA A 86 11.69 2.07 -11.82
CA ALA A 86 12.79 3.03 -11.63
C ALA A 86 12.42 4.12 -10.61
N ALA A 87 13.43 4.59 -9.86
CA ALA A 87 13.29 5.71 -8.95
C ALA A 87 12.82 6.98 -9.71
N PRO A 88 11.74 7.64 -9.26
CA PRO A 88 11.22 8.82 -9.95
C PRO A 88 12.08 10.06 -9.67
N ILE A 89 12.11 10.97 -10.65
CA ILE A 89 12.81 12.27 -10.54
C ILE A 89 11.97 13.28 -9.74
N ASP A 90 10.64 13.16 -9.83
CA ASP A 90 9.69 14.03 -9.14
C ASP A 90 9.87 13.89 -7.62
N PRO A 91 10.16 14.98 -6.87
CA PRO A 91 10.40 14.91 -5.43
C PRO A 91 9.22 14.34 -4.63
N GLY A 92 7.98 14.61 -5.05
CA GLY A 92 6.80 14.03 -4.41
C GLY A 92 6.83 12.51 -4.53
N LYS A 93 6.87 12.01 -5.77
CA LYS A 93 6.93 10.57 -6.03
C LYS A 93 8.17 9.92 -5.41
N LEU A 94 9.31 10.61 -5.35
CA LEU A 94 10.55 10.09 -4.78
C LEU A 94 10.42 9.82 -3.27
N CYS A 95 9.75 10.69 -2.53
CA CYS A 95 9.49 10.48 -1.11
C CYS A 95 8.66 9.22 -0.85
N ALA A 96 7.65 8.94 -1.67
CA ALA A 96 6.85 7.73 -1.52
C ALA A 96 7.50 6.48 -2.10
N TYR A 97 8.23 6.60 -3.20
CA TYR A 97 9.09 5.53 -3.70
C TYR A 97 10.00 5.04 -2.58
N ARG A 98 10.72 5.95 -1.90
CA ARG A 98 11.61 5.60 -0.79
C ARG A 98 10.88 4.97 0.38
N ARG A 99 9.70 5.49 0.74
CA ARG A 99 8.89 4.95 1.83
C ARG A 99 8.45 3.51 1.54
N THR A 100 7.95 3.27 0.33
CA THR A 100 7.49 1.94 -0.07
C THR A 100 8.66 0.98 -0.30
N ASP A 101 9.78 1.45 -0.86
CA ASP A 101 11.01 0.67 -1.01
C ASP A 101 11.54 0.20 0.36
N ALA A 102 11.55 1.09 1.36
CA ALA A 102 11.93 0.73 2.72
C ALA A 102 11.01 -0.34 3.34
N MET A 103 9.71 -0.37 3.00
CA MET A 103 8.79 -1.41 3.48
C MET A 103 8.96 -2.76 2.77
N VAL A 104 9.40 -2.76 1.51
CA VAL A 104 9.55 -3.99 0.70
C VAL A 104 10.93 -4.59 0.90
N ASN A 105 11.97 -3.76 0.84
CA ASN A 105 13.36 -4.18 0.82
C ASN A 105 14.10 -3.96 2.16
N GLY A 106 13.48 -3.29 3.14
CA GLY A 106 14.05 -3.13 4.49
C GLY A 106 15.37 -2.36 4.57
N ARG A 107 15.65 -1.49 3.59
CA ARG A 107 16.91 -0.75 3.42
C ARG A 107 16.72 0.77 3.48
#